data_AF-A0A1Y5XEX8-F1
#
_entry.id   AF-A0A1Y5XEX8-F1
#
_cell.length_a   1.000
_cell.length_b   1.000
_cell.length_c   1.000
_cell.angle_alpha   90.00
_cell.angle_beta   90.00
_cell.angle_gamma   90.00
#
_symmetry.space_group_name_H-M   'P 1'
#
loop_
_entity.id
_entity.type
_entity.pdbx_description
1 polymer ?
#
loop_
_entity_poly.entity_id
_entity_poly.type
_entity_poly.pdbx_seq_one_letter_code
_entity_poly.pdbx_strand_id
1 'polypeptide(L)'
;MKKLPPVERFLWREKYFGVPRWIVGGLLVGVIACVALLRTQFATSEQARTIVEGFRHGSVYVEPGEPGIVNADRVRQVLGDRPIVVAILADRQLPPSGEELSSSLQKLCDDVADLVPTNLVVLYGNEPRDGYNPAFCVGPEFSNDEHPVSDADFDFVLIAKAESAWKYRVSPTDLTPQIEEYVLAFDAQAAKAYPDTVPRRGAVPDGLATGEIVLSLGGIVAACVALFFLLHLLALALGRRRPRVRRQLEMGARLSKIGEYVLSADPKGSNQAEVARKYVLALQGHESGANVANQVEELERLVR
;
A
#
# COMPACT_ATOMS: atom_id res chain seq x y z
N MET A 1 -47.48 -7.76 -10.17
CA MET A 1 -46.11 -8.20 -10.54
C MET A 1 -45.26 -6.97 -10.84
N LYS A 2 -44.40 -6.54 -9.91
CA LYS A 2 -43.51 -5.38 -10.09
C LYS A 2 -42.34 -5.78 -11.00
N LYS A 3 -42.23 -5.15 -12.17
CA LYS A 3 -41.07 -5.28 -13.06
C LYS A 3 -39.90 -4.51 -12.43
N LEU A 4 -38.88 -5.23 -11.96
CA LEU A 4 -37.63 -4.64 -11.50
C LEU A 4 -36.88 -3.98 -12.69
N PRO A 5 -36.15 -2.87 -12.44
CA PRO A 5 -35.49 -2.08 -13.48
C PRO A 5 -34.35 -2.85 -14.20
N PRO A 6 -33.98 -2.44 -15.43
CA PRO A 6 -33.12 -3.21 -16.34
C PRO A 6 -31.68 -3.43 -15.85
N VAL A 7 -31.21 -2.68 -14.84
CA VAL A 7 -29.84 -2.76 -14.32
C VAL A 7 -29.57 -4.08 -13.58
N GLU A 8 -30.57 -4.66 -12.92
CA GLU A 8 -30.39 -5.91 -12.17
C GLU A 8 -30.22 -7.15 -13.06
N ARG A 9 -30.67 -7.11 -14.31
CA ARG A 9 -30.53 -8.26 -15.23
C ARG A 9 -29.13 -8.41 -15.80
N PHE A 10 -28.34 -7.33 -15.84
CA PHE A 10 -27.03 -7.36 -16.49
C PHE A 10 -25.95 -8.03 -15.62
N LEU A 11 -26.13 -8.04 -14.29
CA LEU A 11 -25.14 -8.62 -13.36
C LEU A 11 -25.22 -10.14 -13.21
N TRP A 12 -26.24 -10.80 -13.78
CA TRP A 12 -26.59 -12.17 -13.35
C TRP A 12 -26.33 -13.29 -14.35
N ARG A 13 -25.86 -13.03 -15.58
CA ARG A 13 -25.97 -14.06 -16.64
C ARG A 13 -24.72 -14.65 -17.28
N GLU A 14 -23.51 -14.18 -17.02
CA GLU A 14 -22.32 -14.86 -17.58
C GLU A 14 -21.21 -14.98 -16.55
N LYS A 15 -21.02 -16.22 -16.07
CA LYS A 15 -19.91 -16.62 -15.21
C LYS A 15 -18.74 -17.03 -16.10
N TYR A 16 -17.58 -16.39 -15.96
CA TYR A 16 -16.33 -16.96 -16.47
C TYR A 16 -15.85 -17.97 -15.42
N PHE A 17 -15.68 -19.24 -15.78
CA PHE A 17 -15.18 -20.29 -14.88
C PHE A 17 -15.93 -20.38 -13.52
N GLY A 18 -17.25 -20.16 -13.52
CA GLY A 18 -18.06 -20.24 -12.30
C GLY A 18 -18.00 -19.01 -11.37
N VAL A 19 -17.17 -18.00 -11.69
CA VAL A 19 -17.02 -16.76 -10.91
C VAL A 19 -17.80 -15.61 -11.60
N PRO A 20 -18.55 -14.79 -10.85
CA PRO A 20 -19.20 -13.59 -11.38
C PRO A 20 -18.20 -12.63 -12.06
N ARG A 21 -18.54 -12.13 -13.27
CA ARG A 21 -17.69 -11.21 -14.04
C ARG A 21 -17.27 -9.94 -13.32
N TRP A 22 -18.11 -9.42 -12.42
CA TRP A 22 -17.78 -8.23 -11.63
C TRP A 22 -16.60 -8.47 -10.68
N ILE A 23 -16.42 -9.70 -10.18
CA ILE A 23 -15.25 -10.09 -9.36
C ILE A 23 -13.99 -10.09 -10.22
N VAL A 24 -14.07 -10.69 -11.42
CA VAL A 24 -12.95 -10.71 -12.37
C VAL A 24 -12.56 -9.29 -12.78
N GLY A 25 -13.55 -8.45 -13.11
CA GLY A 25 -13.33 -7.04 -13.44
C GLY A 25 -12.71 -6.26 -12.29
N GLY A 26 -13.20 -6.43 -11.06
CA GLY A 26 -12.63 -5.81 -9.87
C GLY A 26 -11.19 -6.24 -9.60
N LEU A 27 -10.88 -7.52 -9.80
CA LEU A 27 -9.53 -8.06 -9.64
C LEU A 27 -8.57 -7.51 -10.70
N LEU A 28 -9.02 -7.42 -11.95
CA LEU A 28 -8.22 -6.88 -13.05
C LEU A 28 -7.93 -5.38 -12.86
N VAL A 29 -8.94 -4.60 -12.44
CA VAL A 29 -8.76 -3.19 -12.08
C VAL A 29 -7.83 -3.04 -10.87
N GLY A 30 -7.97 -3.89 -9.85
CA GLY A 30 -7.08 -3.91 -8.69
C GLY A 30 -5.63 -4.22 -9.09
N VAL A 31 -5.40 -5.19 -9.97
CA VAL A 31 -4.07 -5.51 -10.50
C VAL A 31 -3.50 -4.34 -11.30
N ILE A 32 -4.28 -3.72 -12.20
CA ILE A 32 -3.83 -2.57 -12.99
C ILE A 32 -3.47 -1.39 -12.07
N ALA A 33 -4.33 -1.08 -11.09
CA ALA A 33 -4.07 -0.01 -10.12
C ALA A 33 -2.82 -0.31 -9.28
N CYS A 34 -2.64 -1.56 -8.84
CA CYS A 34 -1.46 -1.99 -8.09
C CYS A 34 -0.18 -1.85 -8.95
N VAL A 35 -0.20 -2.28 -10.21
CA VAL A 35 0.94 -2.14 -11.13
C VAL A 35 1.25 -0.67 -11.43
N ALA A 36 0.23 0.19 -11.61
CA ALA A 36 0.42 1.61 -11.85
C ALA A 36 1.00 2.35 -10.63
N LEU A 37 0.51 2.03 -9.42
CA LEU A 37 1.01 2.58 -8.16
C LEU A 37 2.43 2.07 -7.84
N LEU A 38 2.70 0.80 -8.08
CA LEU A 38 4.04 0.25 -7.92
C LEU A 38 5.03 0.88 -8.90
N ARG A 39 4.66 1.09 -10.18
CA ARG A 39 5.53 1.77 -11.16
C ARG A 39 5.91 3.19 -10.75
N THR A 40 4.99 3.93 -10.14
CA THR A 40 5.27 5.29 -9.66
C THR A 40 6.14 5.29 -8.40
N GLN A 41 6.00 4.29 -7.53
CA GLN A 41 6.86 4.13 -6.36
C GLN A 41 8.27 3.59 -6.68
N PHE A 42 8.42 2.77 -7.73
CA PHE A 42 9.72 2.30 -8.23
C PHE A 42 10.49 3.35 -9.03
N ALA A 43 9.89 4.51 -9.32
CA ALA A 43 10.62 5.60 -9.97
C ALA A 43 11.64 6.25 -9.02
N THR A 44 11.31 6.35 -7.73
CA THR A 44 12.20 6.98 -6.73
C THR A 44 13.09 5.93 -6.06
N SER A 45 14.41 6.08 -6.20
CA SER A 45 15.37 5.13 -5.63
C SER A 45 15.26 5.02 -4.10
N GLU A 46 15.46 3.81 -3.54
CA GLU A 46 15.52 3.58 -2.08
C GLU A 46 16.60 4.46 -1.42
N GLN A 47 17.66 4.75 -2.16
CA GLN A 47 18.74 5.65 -1.76
C GLN A 47 18.24 7.09 -1.58
N ALA A 48 17.47 7.63 -2.53
CA ALA A 48 16.88 8.95 -2.41
C ALA A 48 15.98 9.06 -1.17
N ARG A 49 15.13 8.05 -0.91
CA ARG A 49 14.29 8.01 0.29
C ARG A 49 15.10 8.03 1.59
N THR A 50 16.18 7.25 1.63
CA THR A 50 17.07 7.19 2.81
C THR A 50 17.74 8.54 3.07
N ILE A 51 18.22 9.19 2.01
CA ILE A 51 18.81 10.54 2.08
C ILE A 51 17.80 11.55 2.64
N VAL A 52 16.57 11.54 2.10
CA VAL A 52 15.52 12.48 2.49
C VAL A 52 15.05 12.26 3.92
N GLU A 53 14.99 11.02 4.37
CA GLU A 53 14.72 10.70 5.78
C GLU A 53 15.81 11.32 6.69
N GLY A 54 17.07 11.29 6.25
CA GLY A 54 18.15 12.01 6.90
C GLY A 54 17.91 13.52 7.04
N PHE A 55 17.30 14.13 6.01
CA PHE A 55 17.02 15.57 6.01
C PHE A 55 15.91 16.00 6.98
N ARG A 56 15.08 15.07 7.46
CA ARG A 56 14.10 15.36 8.51
C ARG A 56 14.76 15.85 9.79
N HIS A 57 15.97 15.36 10.08
CA HIS A 57 16.67 15.65 11.33
C HIS A 57 17.73 16.76 11.21
N GLY A 58 18.07 17.21 9.99
CA GLY A 58 19.06 18.26 9.76
C GLY A 58 19.25 18.59 8.29
N SER A 59 20.05 19.62 7.99
CA SER A 59 20.36 20.02 6.61
C SER A 59 21.42 19.15 5.93
N VAL A 60 22.05 18.23 6.67
CA VAL A 60 23.15 17.39 6.16
C VAL A 60 22.92 15.92 6.46
N TYR A 61 22.83 15.13 5.40
CA TYR A 61 22.86 13.67 5.44
C TYR A 61 24.27 13.18 5.15
N VAL A 62 24.70 12.17 5.90
CA VAL A 62 26.03 11.55 5.76
C VAL A 62 25.85 10.05 5.65
N GLU A 63 26.22 9.49 4.51
CA GLU A 63 26.17 8.04 4.30
C GLU A 63 27.35 7.36 5.02
N PRO A 64 27.14 6.22 5.69
CA PRO A 64 28.25 5.46 6.27
C PRO A 64 29.30 5.07 5.21
N GLY A 65 30.56 5.38 5.47
CA GLY A 65 31.67 5.10 4.53
C GLY A 65 32.00 6.25 3.57
N GLU A 66 31.54 7.46 3.88
CA GLU A 66 31.99 8.69 3.23
C GLU A 66 33.52 8.91 3.37
N PRO A 67 34.18 9.53 2.37
CA PRO A 67 35.64 9.58 2.28
C PRO A 67 36.33 10.61 3.19
N GLY A 68 35.59 11.41 3.95
CA GLY A 68 36.09 12.48 4.82
C GLY A 68 36.52 13.75 4.06
N ILE A 69 36.11 13.88 2.80
CA ILE A 69 36.49 14.98 1.88
C ILE A 69 35.64 16.24 2.15
N VAL A 70 34.44 16.06 2.71
CA VAL A 70 33.52 17.14 3.10
C VAL A 70 33.31 17.09 4.61
N ASN A 71 33.65 18.15 5.32
CA ASN A 71 33.46 18.23 6.76
C ASN A 71 31.97 18.47 7.09
N ALA A 72 31.23 17.40 7.36
CA ALA A 72 29.79 17.45 7.61
C ALA A 72 29.39 18.39 8.77
N ASP A 73 30.16 18.44 9.85
CA ASP A 73 29.84 19.29 11.00
C ASP A 73 29.99 20.78 10.67
N ARG A 74 31.05 21.11 9.93
CA ARG A 74 31.25 22.46 9.43
C ARG A 74 30.13 22.86 8.45
N VAL A 75 29.75 21.95 7.56
CA VAL A 75 28.66 22.18 6.60
C VAL A 75 27.33 22.44 7.33
N ARG A 76 26.99 21.64 8.36
CA ARG A 76 25.79 21.88 9.18
C ARG A 76 25.76 23.28 9.78
N GLN A 77 26.90 23.74 10.32
CA GLN A 77 27.03 25.08 10.91
C GLN A 77 26.83 26.18 9.87
N VAL A 78 27.42 26.01 8.68
CA VAL A 78 27.37 27.02 7.62
C VAL A 78 25.99 27.10 6.99
N LEU A 79 25.34 25.95 6.72
CA LEU A 79 23.99 25.91 6.15
C LEU A 79 22.94 26.50 7.09
N GLY A 80 22.94 26.11 8.37
CA GLY A 80 21.89 26.51 9.31
C GLY A 80 20.49 26.14 8.81
N ASP A 81 19.59 27.13 8.79
CA ASP A 81 18.18 26.99 8.39
C ASP A 81 17.89 27.39 6.93
N ARG A 82 18.93 27.61 6.12
CA ARG A 82 18.77 27.96 4.69
C ARG A 82 18.09 26.82 3.92
N PRO A 83 17.39 27.10 2.81
CA PRO A 83 16.73 26.08 1.99
C PRO A 83 17.73 25.32 1.13
N ILE A 84 18.82 24.86 1.73
CA ILE A 84 19.90 24.12 1.11
C ILE A 84 20.12 22.87 1.96
N VAL A 85 20.03 21.71 1.33
CA VAL A 85 20.30 20.41 1.95
C VAL A 85 21.47 19.75 1.23
N VAL A 86 22.33 19.09 2.00
CA VAL A 86 23.57 18.49 1.49
C VAL A 86 23.61 17.02 1.86
N ALA A 87 23.78 16.15 0.88
CA ALA A 87 24.02 14.74 1.10
C ALA A 87 25.46 14.37 0.71
N ILE A 88 26.17 13.75 1.64
CA ILE A 88 27.55 13.28 1.47
C ILE A 88 27.50 11.76 1.40
N LEU A 89 27.68 11.22 0.20
CA LEU A 89 27.57 9.78 -0.06
C LEU A 89 28.90 9.07 0.15
N ALA A 90 28.82 7.75 0.34
CA ALA A 90 29.96 6.87 0.47
C ALA A 90 30.83 6.88 -0.80
N ASP A 91 32.11 6.51 -0.67
CA ASP A 91 33.02 6.37 -1.81
C ASP A 91 32.79 5.07 -2.60
N ARG A 92 31.55 4.86 -3.00
CA ARG A 92 31.11 3.74 -3.83
C ARG A 92 30.56 4.30 -5.14
N GLN A 93 30.93 3.65 -6.25
CA GLN A 93 30.42 4.07 -7.55
C GLN A 93 28.90 3.94 -7.59
N LEU A 94 28.24 5.01 -8.01
CA LEU A 94 26.80 5.01 -8.19
C LEU A 94 26.39 4.09 -9.35
N PRO A 95 25.26 3.38 -9.23
CA PRO A 95 24.74 2.58 -10.33
C PRO A 95 24.43 3.48 -11.53
N PRO A 96 24.55 2.97 -12.77
CA PRO A 96 24.26 3.75 -13.96
C PRO A 96 22.82 4.29 -13.94
N SER A 97 22.63 5.55 -14.30
CA SER A 97 21.32 6.23 -14.36
C SER A 97 20.30 5.51 -15.27
N GLY A 98 20.80 4.71 -16.22
CA GLY A 98 20.00 4.09 -17.27
C GLY A 98 19.60 5.05 -18.40
N GLU A 99 20.04 6.31 -18.31
CA GLU A 99 19.75 7.37 -19.28
C GLU A 99 21.06 7.82 -19.94
N GLU A 100 21.10 7.90 -21.27
CA GLU A 100 22.34 8.19 -22.01
C GLU A 100 22.91 9.59 -21.75
N LEU A 101 22.07 10.54 -21.32
CA LEU A 101 22.42 11.96 -21.20
C LEU A 101 22.48 12.47 -19.75
N SER A 102 22.10 11.65 -18.76
CA SER A 102 22.14 12.04 -17.35
C SER A 102 23.22 11.26 -16.61
N SER A 103 24.03 11.97 -15.84
CA SER A 103 24.93 11.35 -14.87
C SER A 103 24.10 10.61 -13.80
N SER A 104 24.68 9.58 -13.19
CA SER A 104 24.06 8.83 -12.11
C SER A 104 23.83 9.70 -10.88
N LEU A 105 24.80 10.57 -10.60
CA LEU A 105 24.72 11.51 -9.49
C LEU A 105 23.65 12.57 -9.74
N GLN A 106 23.57 13.12 -10.97
CA GLN A 106 22.54 14.09 -11.34
C GLN A 106 21.13 13.49 -11.20
N LYS A 107 20.92 12.28 -11.71
CA LYS A 107 19.62 11.62 -11.60
C LYS A 107 19.21 11.37 -10.14
N LEU A 108 20.14 10.90 -9.31
CA LEU A 108 19.87 10.73 -7.88
C LEU A 108 19.57 12.08 -7.21
N CYS A 109 20.19 13.15 -7.69
CA CYS A 109 19.97 14.49 -7.19
C CYS A 109 18.61 15.05 -7.58
N ASP A 110 18.15 14.82 -8.80
CA ASP A 110 16.79 15.13 -9.24
C ASP A 110 15.76 14.31 -8.43
N ASP A 111 15.98 13.00 -8.25
CA ASP A 111 15.12 12.13 -7.42
C ASP A 111 14.99 12.64 -5.98
N VAL A 112 16.07 13.19 -5.40
CA VAL A 112 16.05 13.76 -4.04
C VAL A 112 15.37 15.12 -4.04
N ALA A 113 15.62 15.96 -5.04
CA ALA A 113 15.01 17.29 -5.19
C ALA A 113 13.48 17.21 -5.30
N ASP A 114 12.96 16.23 -6.05
CA ASP A 114 11.53 15.95 -6.16
C ASP A 114 10.88 15.62 -4.81
N LEU A 115 11.64 15.05 -3.88
CA LEU A 115 11.17 14.67 -2.55
C LEU A 115 11.33 15.78 -1.49
N VAL A 116 12.16 16.79 -1.76
CA VAL A 116 12.35 17.96 -0.90
C VAL A 116 12.03 19.24 -1.70
N PRO A 117 10.78 19.41 -2.13
CA PRO A 117 10.45 20.26 -3.26
C PRO A 117 10.75 21.74 -3.04
N THR A 118 10.83 22.20 -1.80
CA THR A 118 11.14 23.59 -1.44
C THR A 118 12.63 23.85 -1.17
N ASN A 119 13.52 22.93 -1.51
CA ASN A 119 14.93 23.00 -1.15
C ASN A 119 15.85 22.84 -2.37
N LEU A 120 17.02 23.45 -2.27
CA LEU A 120 18.14 23.18 -3.13
C LEU A 120 18.95 22.00 -2.56
N VAL A 121 19.29 21.06 -3.42
CA VAL A 121 20.00 19.83 -3.06
C VAL A 121 21.42 19.89 -3.60
N VAL A 122 22.39 19.62 -2.74
CA VAL A 122 23.78 19.37 -3.14
C VAL A 122 24.15 17.94 -2.77
N LEU A 123 24.54 17.14 -3.74
CA LEU A 123 24.88 15.74 -3.55
C LEU A 123 26.33 15.49 -3.91
N TYR A 124 27.12 15.02 -2.96
CA TYR A 124 28.49 14.57 -3.18
C TYR A 124 28.52 13.06 -3.30
N GLY A 125 29.07 12.54 -4.40
CA GLY A 125 29.19 11.09 -4.60
C GLY A 125 30.18 10.73 -5.69
N ASN A 126 30.53 9.44 -5.76
CA ASN A 126 31.50 8.92 -6.72
C ASN A 126 30.83 8.51 -8.04
N GLU A 127 31.06 9.31 -9.08
CA GLU A 127 30.63 9.06 -10.45
C GLU A 127 31.65 8.15 -11.17
N PRO A 128 31.22 7.11 -11.93
CA PRO A 128 32.15 6.18 -12.58
C PRO A 128 33.21 6.81 -13.51
N ARG A 129 32.97 8.01 -14.04
CA ARG A 129 33.88 8.69 -14.99
C ARG A 129 34.61 9.88 -14.38
N ASP A 130 33.93 10.63 -13.51
CA ASP A 130 34.43 11.92 -13.03
C ASP A 130 34.96 11.85 -11.60
N GLY A 131 34.73 10.73 -10.89
CA GLY A 131 35.13 10.54 -9.51
C GLY A 131 34.20 11.24 -8.53
N TYR A 132 34.71 11.56 -7.34
CA TYR A 132 33.93 12.15 -6.26
C TYR A 132 33.67 13.65 -6.50
N ASN A 133 32.46 14.00 -6.93
CA ASN A 133 32.07 15.37 -7.28
C ASN A 133 30.70 15.74 -6.71
N PRO A 134 30.36 17.04 -6.66
CA PRO A 134 29.01 17.47 -6.37
C PRO A 134 28.10 17.44 -7.62
N ALA A 135 26.81 17.18 -7.40
CA ALA A 135 25.71 17.57 -8.27
C ALA A 135 24.79 18.55 -7.54
N PHE A 136 24.17 19.46 -8.28
CA PHE A 136 23.29 20.50 -7.76
C PHE A 136 21.93 20.38 -8.44
N CYS A 137 20.86 20.38 -7.66
CA CYS A 137 19.49 20.28 -8.15
C CYS A 137 18.56 21.17 -7.34
N VAL A 138 17.50 21.66 -7.97
CA VAL A 138 16.53 22.54 -7.34
C VAL A 138 15.19 21.80 -7.29
N GLY A 139 14.58 21.76 -6.10
CA GLY A 139 13.25 21.16 -5.95
C GLY A 139 12.18 21.92 -6.75
N PRO A 140 11.14 21.23 -7.24
CA PRO A 140 10.13 21.83 -8.13
C PRO A 140 9.28 22.94 -7.50
N GLU A 141 9.27 23.07 -6.18
CA GLU A 141 8.56 24.13 -5.44
C GLU A 141 9.54 25.05 -4.71
N PHE A 142 10.80 25.12 -5.14
CA PHE A 142 11.78 26.06 -4.57
C PHE A 142 11.33 27.51 -4.80
N SER A 143 10.77 27.78 -5.98
CA SER A 143 9.97 28.97 -6.27
C SER A 143 8.49 28.67 -6.09
N ASN A 144 7.84 29.29 -5.11
CA ASN A 144 6.39 29.21 -4.95
C ASN A 144 5.81 30.52 -4.38
N ASP A 145 4.48 30.62 -4.28
CA ASP A 145 3.82 31.84 -3.79
C ASP A 145 4.21 32.20 -2.33
N GLU A 146 4.55 31.21 -1.52
CA GLU A 146 5.02 31.39 -0.13
C GLU A 146 6.52 31.68 -0.05
N HIS A 147 7.28 31.27 -1.06
CA HIS A 147 8.74 31.41 -1.20
C HIS A 147 9.05 31.90 -2.62
N PRO A 148 8.84 33.19 -2.93
CA PRO A 148 8.91 33.72 -4.29
C PRO A 148 10.36 33.90 -4.76
N VAL A 149 11.19 32.86 -4.60
CA VAL A 149 12.59 32.76 -5.02
C VAL A 149 12.65 32.55 -6.52
N SER A 150 13.36 33.36 -7.30
CA SER A 150 13.44 33.10 -8.75
C SER A 150 14.47 32.00 -9.04
N ASP A 151 14.08 30.84 -9.55
CA ASP A 151 15.03 29.74 -9.84
C ASP A 151 16.20 30.20 -10.74
N ALA A 152 15.92 31.07 -11.72
CA ALA A 152 16.93 31.63 -12.62
C ALA A 152 18.04 32.45 -11.91
N ASP A 153 17.73 33.05 -10.76
CA ASP A 153 18.68 33.83 -9.97
C ASP A 153 19.56 32.94 -9.07
N PHE A 154 19.15 31.69 -8.83
CA PHE A 154 19.74 30.80 -7.83
C PHE A 154 20.33 29.50 -8.41
N ASP A 155 20.06 29.18 -9.67
CA ASP A 155 20.55 27.96 -10.31
C ASP A 155 21.97 28.15 -10.88
N PHE A 156 22.11 28.59 -12.14
CA PHE A 156 23.40 28.62 -12.83
C PHE A 156 24.44 29.58 -12.20
N VAL A 157 24.01 30.77 -11.73
CA VAL A 157 24.94 31.80 -11.23
C VAL A 157 25.56 31.41 -9.88
N LEU A 158 24.80 30.74 -9.01
CA LEU A 158 25.32 30.27 -7.73
C LEU A 158 26.20 29.04 -7.90
N ILE A 159 25.80 28.11 -8.77
CA ILE A 159 26.62 26.95 -9.12
C ILE A 159 27.96 27.42 -9.69
N ALA A 160 27.97 28.34 -10.67
CA ALA A 160 29.21 28.87 -11.24
C ALA A 160 30.11 29.57 -10.21
N LYS A 161 29.53 30.30 -9.24
CA LYS A 161 30.29 30.93 -8.15
C LYS A 161 30.89 29.88 -7.21
N ALA A 162 30.15 28.85 -6.85
CA ALA A 162 30.65 27.77 -6.00
C ALA A 162 31.68 26.89 -6.73
N GLU A 163 31.51 26.64 -8.03
CA GLU A 163 32.54 25.99 -8.82
C GLU A 163 33.83 26.80 -8.83
N SER A 164 33.74 28.15 -8.87
CA SER A 164 34.89 29.05 -8.77
C SER A 164 35.57 29.06 -7.39
N ALA A 165 34.96 28.45 -6.37
CA ALA A 165 35.50 28.36 -5.00
C ALA A 165 36.74 27.46 -4.88
N TRP A 166 37.05 26.65 -5.91
CA TRP A 166 38.25 25.81 -5.95
C TRP A 166 39.54 26.57 -5.60
N LYS A 167 39.61 27.87 -5.92
CA LYS A 167 40.74 28.76 -5.61
C LYS A 167 40.95 29.01 -4.11
N TYR A 168 39.95 28.75 -3.27
CA TYR A 168 40.00 28.93 -1.81
C TYR A 168 40.18 27.61 -1.07
N ARG A 169 40.22 26.47 -1.78
CA ARG A 169 40.47 25.17 -1.16
C ARG A 169 41.89 25.11 -0.64
N VAL A 170 42.05 24.68 0.62
CA VAL A 170 43.37 24.47 1.24
C VAL A 170 44.05 23.25 0.63
N SER A 171 43.27 22.24 0.22
CA SER A 171 43.77 21.07 -0.51
C SER A 171 42.78 20.65 -1.61
N PRO A 172 43.26 19.91 -2.64
CA PRO A 172 42.38 19.33 -3.66
C PRO A 172 41.35 18.33 -3.10
N THR A 173 41.57 17.85 -1.88
CA THR A 173 40.76 16.83 -1.20
C THR A 173 39.86 17.41 -0.11
N ASP A 174 39.73 18.74 -0.01
CA ASP A 174 38.76 19.39 0.87
C ASP A 174 37.73 20.13 0.01
N LEU A 175 36.53 19.56 -0.04
CA LEU A 175 35.40 20.12 -0.78
C LEU A 175 34.50 20.99 0.10
N THR A 176 34.78 21.09 1.41
CA THR A 176 34.00 21.92 2.33
C THR A 176 33.89 23.39 1.88
N PRO A 177 34.97 24.06 1.42
CA PRO A 177 34.91 25.47 1.00
C PRO A 177 33.98 25.72 -0.19
N GLN A 178 33.70 24.71 -1.01
CA GLN A 178 32.76 24.84 -2.12
C GLN A 178 31.33 25.10 -1.61
N ILE A 179 30.93 24.43 -0.53
CA ILE A 179 29.62 24.64 0.10
C ILE A 179 29.60 25.99 0.83
N GLU A 180 30.69 26.37 1.48
CA GLU A 180 30.77 27.68 2.16
C GLU A 180 30.59 28.84 1.19
N GLU A 181 31.27 28.81 0.05
CA GLU A 181 31.13 29.82 -1.00
C GLU A 181 29.74 29.76 -1.66
N TYR A 182 29.16 28.57 -1.83
CA TYR A 182 27.79 28.44 -2.30
C TYR A 182 26.80 29.15 -1.36
N VAL A 183 26.93 28.91 -0.05
CA VAL A 183 26.08 29.53 0.97
C VAL A 183 26.29 31.04 1.04
N LEU A 184 27.53 31.52 0.94
CA LEU A 184 27.82 32.96 0.89
C LEU A 184 27.23 33.61 -0.35
N ALA A 185 27.31 32.95 -1.50
CA ALA A 185 26.71 33.42 -2.74
C ALA A 185 25.18 33.44 -2.65
N PHE A 186 24.58 32.40 -2.06
CA PHE A 186 23.15 32.34 -1.77
C PHE A 186 22.72 33.50 -0.88
N ASP A 187 23.40 33.72 0.25
CA ASP A 187 23.08 34.81 1.18
C ASP A 187 23.21 36.19 0.53
N ALA A 188 24.24 36.40 -0.29
CA ALA A 188 24.42 37.65 -1.02
C ALA A 188 23.29 37.91 -2.03
N GLN A 189 22.83 36.86 -2.73
CA GLN A 189 21.71 36.96 -3.67
C GLN A 189 20.38 37.13 -2.93
N ALA A 190 20.15 36.36 -1.88
CA ALA A 190 18.95 36.42 -1.05
C ALA A 190 18.81 37.77 -0.36
N ALA A 191 19.89 38.36 0.18
CA ALA A 191 19.86 39.69 0.77
C ALA A 191 19.52 40.80 -0.25
N LYS A 192 19.86 40.60 -1.53
CA LYS A 192 19.52 41.53 -2.61
C LYS A 192 18.08 41.37 -3.08
N ALA A 193 17.62 40.14 -3.23
CA ALA A 193 16.30 39.82 -3.77
C ALA A 193 15.18 39.88 -2.72
N TYR A 194 15.49 39.54 -1.46
CA TYR A 194 14.55 39.44 -0.35
C TYR A 194 15.11 40.16 0.90
N PRO A 195 15.19 41.51 0.87
CA PRO A 195 15.77 42.28 1.97
C PRO A 195 15.01 42.14 3.30
N ASP A 196 13.71 41.85 3.24
CA ASP A 196 12.83 41.78 4.41
C ASP A 196 12.66 40.36 4.95
N THR A 197 12.94 39.33 4.15
CA THR A 197 12.72 37.91 4.53
C THR A 197 13.71 36.99 3.84
N VAL A 198 14.64 36.38 4.57
CA VAL A 198 15.53 35.36 3.99
C VAL A 198 14.77 34.03 3.86
N PRO A 199 14.74 33.39 2.67
CA PRO A 199 14.14 32.07 2.49
C PRO A 199 14.71 31.06 3.50
N ARG A 200 13.84 30.21 4.03
CA ARG A 200 14.22 29.16 4.98
C ARG A 200 13.81 27.80 4.45
N ARG A 201 14.47 26.77 4.97
CA ARG A 201 14.17 25.37 4.70
C ARG A 201 12.70 25.06 4.98
N GLY A 202 11.99 24.59 3.96
CA GLY A 202 10.65 24.01 4.13
C GLY A 202 10.70 22.65 4.80
N ALA A 203 9.59 22.24 5.41
CA ALA A 203 9.48 20.93 6.03
C ALA A 203 9.59 19.83 4.97
N VAL A 204 10.34 18.77 5.27
CA VAL A 204 10.38 17.56 4.42
C VAL A 204 8.99 16.92 4.46
N PRO A 205 8.30 16.73 3.31
CA PRO A 205 6.94 16.20 3.30
C PRO A 205 6.82 14.83 3.99
N ASP A 206 5.77 14.64 4.79
CA ASP A 206 5.40 13.34 5.37
C ASP A 206 4.87 12.34 4.32
N GLY A 207 4.66 12.81 3.09
CA GLY A 207 4.08 12.09 1.95
C GLY A 207 4.82 10.81 1.57
N LEU A 208 6.11 10.68 1.89
CA LEU A 208 6.90 9.48 1.63
C LEU A 208 6.33 8.22 2.31
N ALA A 209 5.70 8.37 3.48
CA ALA A 209 5.05 7.25 4.18
C ALA A 209 3.59 7.01 3.72
N THR A 210 2.93 8.02 3.13
CA THR A 210 1.49 7.95 2.83
C THR A 210 1.19 6.93 1.75
N GLY A 211 2.05 6.82 0.73
CA GLY A 211 1.91 5.82 -0.33
C GLY A 211 2.00 4.40 0.21
N GLU A 212 2.96 4.12 1.10
CA GLU A 212 3.15 2.80 1.72
C GLU A 212 2.02 2.46 2.71
N ILE A 213 1.50 3.45 3.43
CA ILE A 213 0.35 3.30 4.32
C ILE A 213 -0.91 2.96 3.51
N VAL A 214 -1.18 3.67 2.41
CA VAL A 214 -2.34 3.38 1.54
C VAL A 214 -2.22 2.00 0.89
N LEU A 215 -1.02 1.62 0.44
CA LEU A 215 -0.78 0.32 -0.17
C LEU A 215 -0.91 -0.83 0.84
N SER A 216 -0.42 -0.64 2.07
CA SER A 216 -0.56 -1.64 3.14
C SER A 216 -2.01 -1.80 3.59
N LEU A 217 -2.76 -0.70 3.74
CA LEU A 217 -4.21 -0.74 4.01
C LEU A 217 -4.97 -1.44 2.87
N GLY A 218 -4.65 -1.14 1.62
CA GLY A 218 -5.23 -1.82 0.46
C GLY A 218 -4.91 -3.32 0.45
N GLY A 219 -3.68 -3.70 0.78
CA GLY A 219 -3.23 -5.08 0.90
C GLY A 219 -3.98 -5.85 2.00
N ILE A 220 -4.18 -5.23 3.17
CA ILE A 220 -4.94 -5.81 4.27
C ILE A 220 -6.40 -6.05 3.85
N VAL A 221 -7.05 -5.06 3.25
CA VAL A 221 -8.44 -5.20 2.78
C VAL A 221 -8.56 -6.32 1.74
N ALA A 222 -7.64 -6.37 0.77
CA ALA A 222 -7.61 -7.42 -0.24
C ALA A 222 -7.40 -8.81 0.37
N ALA A 223 -6.49 -8.94 1.35
CA ALA A 223 -6.25 -10.18 2.08
C ALA A 223 -7.49 -10.62 2.87
N CYS A 224 -8.18 -9.69 3.53
CA CYS A 224 -9.43 -9.97 4.24
C CYS A 224 -10.52 -10.47 3.28
N VAL A 225 -10.69 -9.83 2.12
CA VAL A 225 -11.67 -10.26 1.10
C VAL A 225 -11.33 -11.65 0.57
N ALA A 226 -10.05 -11.90 0.26
CA ALA A 226 -9.59 -13.21 -0.22
C ALA A 226 -9.82 -14.31 0.83
N LEU A 227 -9.51 -14.03 2.10
CA LEU A 227 -9.76 -14.95 3.20
C LEU A 227 -11.26 -15.27 3.34
N PHE A 228 -12.11 -14.24 3.28
CA PHE A 228 -13.56 -14.43 3.38
C PHE A 228 -14.10 -15.26 2.21
N PHE A 229 -13.58 -15.03 1.01
CA PHE A 229 -13.93 -15.81 -0.18
C PHE A 229 -13.48 -17.28 -0.04
N LEU A 230 -12.27 -17.53 0.45
CA LEU A 230 -11.77 -18.88 0.73
C LEU A 230 -12.61 -19.60 1.78
N LEU A 231 -12.97 -18.91 2.87
CA LEU A 231 -13.86 -19.44 3.90
C LEU A 231 -15.25 -19.76 3.34
N HIS A 232 -15.78 -18.92 2.45
CA HIS A 232 -17.06 -19.17 1.79
C HIS A 232 -17.01 -20.40 0.88
N LEU A 233 -15.94 -20.57 0.10
CA LEU A 233 -15.71 -21.76 -0.71
C LEU A 233 -15.59 -23.02 0.16
N LEU A 234 -14.88 -22.94 1.29
CA LEU A 234 -14.75 -24.03 2.25
C LEU A 234 -16.12 -24.41 2.85
N ALA A 235 -16.92 -23.42 3.23
CA ALA A 235 -18.28 -23.62 3.75
C ALA A 235 -19.20 -24.26 2.70
N LEU A 236 -19.11 -23.87 1.43
CA LEU A 236 -19.86 -24.49 0.34
C LEU A 236 -19.41 -25.94 0.08
N ALA A 237 -18.10 -26.21 0.14
CA ALA A 237 -17.55 -27.55 -0.02
C ALA A 237 -17.98 -28.48 1.14
N LEU A 238 -17.97 -27.98 2.38
CA LEU A 238 -18.41 -28.72 3.56
C LEU A 238 -19.95 -28.85 3.64
N GLY A 239 -20.69 -27.82 3.22
CA GLY A 239 -22.16 -27.80 3.21
C GLY A 239 -22.77 -28.84 2.27
N ARG A 240 -22.09 -29.18 1.17
CA ARG A 240 -22.50 -30.29 0.28
C ARG A 240 -22.50 -31.67 0.96
N ARG A 241 -21.87 -31.83 2.13
CA ARG A 241 -21.86 -33.08 2.91
C ARG A 241 -23.03 -33.24 3.91
N ARG A 242 -24.02 -32.32 3.95
CA ARG A 242 -25.16 -32.38 4.90
C ARG A 242 -26.53 -32.92 4.38
N PRO A 243 -26.65 -33.75 3.32
CA PRO A 243 -27.97 -34.31 2.97
C PRO A 243 -28.53 -35.23 4.07
N ARG A 244 -27.67 -35.80 4.93
CA ARG A 244 -28.07 -36.70 6.02
C ARG A 244 -28.79 -35.98 7.17
N VAL A 245 -28.35 -34.78 7.54
CA VAL A 245 -28.97 -33.97 8.60
C VAL A 245 -30.35 -33.47 8.17
N ARG A 246 -30.50 -33.05 6.91
CA ARG A 246 -31.78 -32.61 6.38
C ARG A 246 -32.81 -33.75 6.33
N ARG A 247 -32.40 -34.95 5.91
CA ARG A 247 -33.27 -36.14 5.94
C ARG A 247 -33.68 -36.55 7.34
N GLN A 248 -32.80 -36.42 8.34
CA GLN A 248 -33.15 -36.68 9.74
C GLN A 248 -34.18 -35.69 10.26
N LEU A 249 -34.02 -34.39 9.98
CA LEU A 249 -34.98 -33.36 10.38
C LEU A 249 -36.36 -33.53 9.72
N GLU A 250 -36.40 -33.86 8.43
CA GLU A 250 -37.66 -34.13 7.71
C GLU A 250 -38.38 -35.37 8.28
N MET A 251 -37.64 -36.41 8.65
CA MET A 251 -38.19 -37.64 9.21
C MET A 251 -38.66 -37.45 10.66
N GLY A 252 -37.96 -36.64 11.46
CA GLY A 252 -38.41 -36.23 12.79
C GLY A 252 -39.69 -35.39 12.75
N ALA A 253 -39.82 -34.47 11.79
CA ALA A 253 -41.04 -33.68 11.61
C ALA A 253 -42.26 -34.56 11.25
N ARG A 254 -42.06 -35.57 10.40
CA ARG A 254 -43.12 -36.54 10.06
C ARG A 254 -43.56 -37.38 11.26
N LEU A 255 -42.60 -37.90 12.04
CA LEU A 255 -42.89 -38.63 13.28
C LEU A 255 -43.62 -37.76 14.31
N SER A 256 -43.25 -36.49 14.45
CA SER A 256 -43.95 -35.56 15.35
C SER A 256 -45.43 -35.43 14.98
N LYS A 257 -45.73 -35.28 13.69
CA LYS A 257 -47.12 -35.16 13.20
C LYS A 257 -47.93 -36.44 13.42
N ILE A 258 -47.32 -37.61 13.26
CA ILE A 258 -47.96 -38.90 13.56
C ILE A 258 -48.21 -39.02 15.07
N GLY A 259 -47.27 -38.57 15.89
CA GLY A 259 -47.41 -38.55 17.35
C GLY A 259 -48.59 -37.70 17.82
N GLU A 260 -48.76 -36.50 17.24
CA GLU A 260 -49.93 -35.65 17.50
C GLU A 260 -51.25 -36.36 17.19
N TYR A 261 -51.32 -37.09 16.08
CA TYR A 261 -52.52 -37.87 15.74
C TYR A 261 -52.76 -38.99 16.77
N VAL A 262 -51.74 -39.78 17.10
CA VAL A 262 -51.83 -40.89 18.06
C VAL A 262 -52.29 -40.41 19.44
N LEU A 263 -51.83 -39.23 19.87
CA LEU A 263 -52.21 -38.63 21.16
C LEU A 263 -53.63 -38.05 21.16
N SER A 264 -54.16 -37.65 19.99
CA SER A 264 -55.49 -37.03 19.86
C SER A 264 -56.62 -38.01 19.51
N ALA A 265 -56.30 -39.21 19.02
CA ALA A 265 -57.29 -40.20 18.58
C ALA A 265 -57.97 -40.94 19.76
N ASP A 266 -59.20 -41.41 19.54
CA ASP A 266 -60.01 -42.08 20.56
C ASP A 266 -59.33 -43.38 21.04
N PRO A 267 -58.98 -43.49 22.33
CA PRO A 267 -58.30 -44.67 22.88
C PRO A 267 -59.13 -45.96 22.77
N LYS A 268 -60.44 -45.88 22.53
CA LYS A 268 -61.32 -47.05 22.34
C LYS A 268 -61.44 -47.50 20.88
N GLY A 269 -60.76 -46.83 19.94
CA GLY A 269 -60.72 -47.24 18.54
C GLY A 269 -60.09 -48.63 18.39
N SER A 270 -60.70 -49.49 17.57
CA SER A 270 -60.30 -50.91 17.42
C SER A 270 -58.84 -51.10 16.99
N ASN A 271 -58.25 -50.10 16.32
CA ASN A 271 -56.89 -50.17 15.77
C ASN A 271 -55.90 -49.26 16.52
N GLN A 272 -56.35 -48.49 17.51
CA GLN A 272 -55.54 -47.43 18.14
C GLN A 272 -54.33 -47.99 18.90
N ALA A 273 -54.50 -49.12 19.58
CA ALA A 273 -53.42 -49.79 20.29
C ALA A 273 -52.31 -50.27 19.35
N GLU A 274 -52.65 -50.71 18.13
CA GLU A 274 -51.68 -51.16 17.14
C GLU A 274 -50.92 -49.99 16.52
N VAL A 275 -51.63 -48.90 16.17
CA VAL A 275 -51.02 -47.67 15.64
C VAL A 275 -50.06 -47.05 16.66
N ALA A 276 -50.47 -46.97 17.93
CA ALA A 276 -49.60 -46.48 19.01
C ALA A 276 -48.35 -47.34 19.20
N ARG A 277 -48.49 -48.67 19.15
CA ARG A 277 -47.35 -49.60 19.23
C ARG A 277 -46.37 -49.41 18.06
N LYS A 278 -46.88 -49.34 16.82
CA LYS A 278 -46.05 -49.12 15.63
C LYS A 278 -45.34 -47.76 15.68
N TYR A 279 -46.01 -46.72 16.18
CA TYR A 279 -45.43 -45.40 16.38
C TYR A 279 -44.25 -45.41 17.35
N VAL A 280 -44.41 -46.01 18.53
CA VAL A 280 -43.34 -46.09 19.54
C VAL A 280 -42.11 -46.83 18.98
N LEU A 281 -42.32 -47.92 18.22
CA LEU A 281 -41.22 -48.66 17.59
C LEU A 281 -40.50 -47.84 16.52
N ALA A 282 -41.23 -47.08 15.71
CA ALA A 282 -40.63 -46.19 14.70
C ALA A 282 -39.88 -45.02 15.35
N LEU A 283 -40.39 -44.47 16.47
CA LEU A 283 -39.72 -43.42 17.24
C LEU A 283 -38.42 -43.94 17.87
N GLN A 284 -38.46 -45.09 18.53
CA GLN A 284 -37.28 -45.71 19.13
C GLN A 284 -36.21 -46.04 18.06
N GLY A 285 -36.64 -46.56 16.90
CA GLY A 285 -35.73 -46.82 15.79
C GLY A 285 -35.12 -45.53 15.20
N HIS A 286 -35.87 -44.43 15.20
CA HIS A 286 -35.35 -43.12 14.77
C HIS A 286 -34.30 -42.58 15.75
N GLU A 287 -34.57 -42.65 17.06
CA GLU A 287 -33.65 -42.20 18.11
C GLU A 287 -32.37 -43.04 18.15
N SER A 288 -32.45 -44.34 17.87
CA SER A 288 -31.28 -45.21 17.76
C SER A 288 -30.51 -45.06 16.43
N GLY A 289 -30.94 -44.17 15.54
CA GLY A 289 -30.29 -43.92 14.24
C GLY A 289 -30.56 -44.97 13.16
N ALA A 290 -31.54 -45.85 13.34
CA ALA A 290 -31.95 -46.83 12.33
C ALA A 290 -32.74 -46.17 11.19
N ASN A 291 -32.75 -46.81 10.01
CA ASN A 291 -33.53 -46.33 8.87
C ASN A 291 -35.00 -46.78 9.01
N VAL A 292 -35.85 -45.88 9.52
CA VAL A 292 -37.27 -46.14 9.79
C VAL A 292 -38.21 -45.63 8.69
N ALA A 293 -37.69 -45.25 7.52
CA ALA A 293 -38.48 -44.59 6.46
C ALA A 293 -39.74 -45.38 6.05
N ASN A 294 -39.60 -46.70 5.87
CA ASN A 294 -40.73 -47.56 5.47
C ASN A 294 -41.77 -47.69 6.58
N GLN A 295 -41.35 -47.69 7.85
CA GLN A 295 -42.24 -47.77 9.01
C GLN A 295 -43.03 -46.48 9.20
N VAL A 296 -42.39 -45.33 8.95
CA VAL A 296 -43.05 -44.02 8.95
C VAL A 296 -44.06 -43.92 7.81
N GLU A 297 -43.73 -44.40 6.60
CA GLU A 297 -44.67 -44.41 5.47
C GLU A 297 -45.88 -45.33 5.72
N GLU A 298 -45.67 -46.50 6.32
CA GLU A 298 -46.76 -47.40 6.71
C GLU A 298 -47.67 -46.75 7.77
N LEU A 299 -47.08 -46.09 8.76
CA LEU A 299 -47.82 -45.33 9.78
C LEU A 299 -48.62 -44.17 9.18
N GLU A 300 -48.04 -43.40 8.25
CA GLU A 300 -48.76 -42.33 7.55
C GLU A 300 -49.97 -42.85 6.77
N ARG A 301 -49.93 -44.10 6.27
CA ARG A 301 -51.08 -44.74 5.61
C ARG A 301 -52.15 -45.22 6.58
N LEU A 302 -51.77 -45.66 7.78
CA LEU A 302 -52.70 -46.12 8.81
C LEU A 302 -53.43 -44.97 9.53
N VAL A 303 -52.83 -43.78 9.52
CA VAL A 303 -53.34 -42.56 10.16
C VAL A 303 -54.21 -41.70 9.22
N ARG A 304 -54.14 -41.93 7.90
CA ARG A 304 -55.01 -41.29 6.91
C ARG A 304 -56.31 -42.05 6.74
#